data_AF-A0A7S3ZFS2-F1
#
_entry.id   AF-A0A7S3ZFS2-F1
#
_cell.length_a   1.000
_cell.length_b   1.000
_cell.length_c   1.000
_cell.angle_alpha   90.00
_cell.angle_beta   90.00
_cell.angle_gamma   90.00
#
_symmetry.space_group_name_H-M   'P 1'
#
loop_
_entity.id
_entity.type
_entity.pdbx_description
1 polymer ?
#
loop_
_entity_poly.entity_id
_entity_poly.type
_entity_poly.pdbx_seq_one_letter_code
_entity_poly.pdbx_strand_id
1 'polypeptide(L)'
;EKREMNDRITPHQCRLRDLTYSAPICVDIEYTRGKSRVRSEGLEIGRLPIMLRSCCCVLSQCASNEQLAKMQECPYDPGGYFIVKGQEKVILTQEQQSSNRIIIERQKNRSTNDVIIATVKSSTHMRKSQTKVIHSNGRIYMKQNTFKEDMPICIVLKAMGVVTDQEIVLLVGSQCTEYLAGSLEECSKNGIYTQEQALTYIGHRIQLWRATKKTKAEIALENLQNVVLAHVPVIDWDFTSKAIYIGLMVRRIVSAIKDPLAVDDKDYYGNKRIQLAGDLIALLFEDLFKQRNMEIRSKADMNLKKPKAKFDIVKQMPNTTITEGLTRSISTGNWVAKRFRMDR
;
A
#
# COMPACT_ATOMS: atom_id res chain seq x y z
N GLU A 1 -44.93 -19.10 -4.41
CA GLU A 1 -43.65 -18.86 -5.13
C GLU A 1 -42.55 -19.73 -4.53
N LYS A 2 -42.37 -20.93 -5.06
CA LYS A 2 -41.25 -21.83 -4.72
C LYS A 2 -40.05 -21.36 -5.54
N ARG A 3 -39.16 -20.54 -4.97
CA ARG A 3 -37.81 -20.40 -5.51
C ARG A 3 -37.13 -21.74 -5.35
N GLU A 4 -36.95 -22.43 -6.46
CA GLU A 4 -36.20 -23.69 -6.57
C GLU A 4 -34.89 -23.58 -5.80
N MET A 5 -34.70 -24.46 -4.83
CA MET A 5 -33.45 -24.68 -4.11
C MET A 5 -32.51 -25.52 -4.99
N ASN A 6 -32.35 -25.14 -6.26
CA ASN A 6 -31.55 -25.86 -7.26
C ASN A 6 -30.09 -25.36 -7.20
N ASP A 7 -29.16 -26.31 -7.02
CA ASP A 7 -27.69 -26.22 -7.20
C ASP A 7 -26.82 -25.35 -6.28
N ARG A 8 -27.25 -25.08 -5.04
CA ARG A 8 -26.31 -24.51 -4.04
C ARG A 8 -25.49 -25.61 -3.38
N ILE A 9 -24.23 -25.75 -3.81
CA ILE A 9 -23.25 -26.65 -3.19
C ILE A 9 -23.12 -26.32 -1.69
N THR A 10 -23.24 -27.34 -0.84
CA THR A 10 -23.07 -27.18 0.62
C THR A 10 -21.59 -27.24 1.01
N PRO A 11 -21.18 -26.63 2.14
CA PRO A 11 -19.81 -26.73 2.61
C PRO A 11 -19.39 -28.19 2.85
N HIS A 12 -20.28 -29.03 3.41
CA HIS A 12 -20.06 -30.48 3.52
C HIS A 12 -19.75 -31.17 2.18
N GLN A 13 -20.51 -30.88 1.12
CA GLN A 13 -20.22 -31.41 -0.22
C GLN A 13 -18.86 -30.94 -0.74
N CYS A 14 -18.45 -29.71 -0.44
CA CYS A 14 -17.12 -29.22 -0.81
C CYS A 14 -15.99 -29.98 -0.11
N ARG A 15 -16.18 -30.37 1.17
CA ARG A 15 -15.21 -31.19 1.90
C ARG A 15 -15.05 -32.57 1.28
N LEU A 16 -16.16 -33.27 1.02
CA LEU A 16 -16.13 -34.65 0.50
C LEU A 16 -15.62 -34.78 -0.94
N ARG A 17 -15.82 -33.75 -1.76
CA ARG A 17 -15.52 -33.78 -3.21
C ARG A 17 -14.22 -33.05 -3.58
N ASP A 18 -13.42 -32.67 -2.60
CA ASP A 18 -12.23 -31.84 -2.80
C ASP A 18 -12.49 -30.54 -3.60
N LEU A 19 -13.67 -29.94 -3.39
CA LEU A 19 -14.04 -28.69 -4.04
C LEU A 19 -13.71 -27.48 -3.16
N THR A 20 -13.68 -26.31 -3.79
CA THR A 20 -13.56 -25.03 -3.08
C THR A 20 -14.94 -24.41 -2.88
N TYR A 21 -15.31 -24.14 -1.62
CA TYR A 21 -16.56 -23.46 -1.30
C TYR A 21 -16.47 -21.99 -1.71
N SER A 22 -17.09 -21.65 -2.84
CA SER A 22 -16.94 -20.35 -3.49
C SER A 22 -18.22 -19.90 -4.19
N ALA A 23 -18.39 -18.58 -4.30
CA ALA A 23 -19.50 -17.96 -5.02
C ALA A 23 -18.99 -17.18 -6.25
N PRO A 24 -19.77 -17.11 -7.35
CA PRO A 24 -19.40 -16.30 -8.51
C PRO A 24 -19.46 -14.80 -8.17
N ILE A 25 -18.51 -14.06 -8.72
CA ILE A 25 -18.45 -12.60 -8.68
C ILE A 25 -19.00 -12.11 -10.01
N CYS A 26 -20.20 -11.55 -10.01
CA CYS A 26 -20.85 -11.02 -11.20
C CYS A 26 -20.72 -9.49 -11.24
N VAL A 27 -20.46 -8.93 -12.42
CA VAL A 27 -20.38 -7.48 -12.64
C VAL A 27 -21.11 -7.09 -13.92
N ASP A 28 -21.60 -5.86 -13.94
CA ASP A 28 -22.12 -5.23 -15.14
C ASP A 28 -21.03 -4.39 -15.79
N ILE A 29 -20.91 -4.48 -17.11
CA ILE A 29 -19.86 -3.82 -17.88
C ILE A 29 -20.48 -2.98 -18.98
N GLU A 30 -20.11 -1.71 -19.00
CA GLU A 30 -20.42 -0.80 -20.10
C GLU A 30 -19.13 -0.48 -20.87
N TYR A 31 -19.15 -0.63 -22.19
CA TYR A 31 -18.01 -0.32 -23.04
C TYR A 31 -18.44 0.23 -24.40
N THR A 32 -17.54 0.97 -25.05
CA THR A 32 -17.76 1.55 -26.38
C THR A 32 -17.24 0.62 -27.47
N ARG A 33 -18.08 0.32 -28.46
CA ARG A 33 -17.73 -0.45 -29.66
C ARG A 33 -17.94 0.42 -30.89
N GLY A 34 -16.86 1.06 -31.37
CA GLY A 34 -16.98 2.08 -32.41
C GLY A 34 -17.75 3.30 -31.88
N LYS A 35 -18.90 3.61 -32.47
CA LYS A 35 -19.77 4.72 -32.02
C LYS A 35 -20.89 4.30 -31.07
N SER A 36 -21.14 3.01 -30.89
CA SER A 36 -22.22 2.52 -30.01
C SER A 36 -21.69 2.17 -28.61
N ARG A 37 -22.52 2.41 -27.61
CA ARG A 37 -22.32 1.91 -26.24
C ARG A 37 -22.98 0.55 -26.12
N VAL A 38 -22.25 -0.41 -25.58
CA VAL A 38 -22.73 -1.78 -25.34
C VAL A 38 -22.68 -2.02 -23.84
N ARG A 39 -23.80 -2.47 -23.27
CA ARG A 39 -23.93 -2.88 -21.88
C ARG A 39 -24.10 -4.40 -21.83
N SER A 40 -23.33 -5.06 -20.98
CA SER A 40 -23.46 -6.49 -20.67
C SER A 40 -23.67 -6.62 -19.18
N GLU A 41 -24.74 -7.31 -18.78
CA GLU A 41 -25.12 -7.48 -17.39
C GLU A 41 -24.79 -8.89 -16.89
N GLY A 42 -24.51 -9.03 -15.59
CA GLY A 42 -24.34 -10.32 -14.94
C GLY A 42 -23.13 -11.14 -15.39
N LEU A 43 -22.05 -10.49 -15.84
CA LEU A 43 -20.85 -11.21 -16.29
C LEU A 43 -20.06 -11.75 -15.10
N GLU A 44 -19.85 -13.07 -15.05
CA GLU A 44 -18.97 -13.70 -14.06
C GLU A 44 -17.50 -13.37 -14.36
N ILE A 45 -16.84 -12.69 -13.41
CA ILE A 45 -15.41 -12.35 -13.50
C ILE A 45 -14.53 -13.31 -12.70
N GLY A 46 -15.10 -14.27 -12.00
CA GLY A 46 -14.36 -15.27 -11.24
C GLY A 46 -15.13 -15.67 -10.00
N ARG A 47 -14.51 -16.49 -9.15
CA ARG A 47 -15.13 -17.01 -7.94
C ARG A 47 -14.35 -16.60 -6.71
N LEU A 48 -15.07 -16.15 -5.69
CA LEU A 48 -14.54 -15.80 -4.38
C LEU A 48 -14.76 -16.97 -3.41
N PRO A 49 -13.71 -17.53 -2.80
CA PRO A 49 -13.87 -18.45 -1.67
C PRO A 49 -14.66 -17.76 -0.54
N ILE A 50 -15.76 -18.38 -0.11
CA ILE A 50 -16.66 -17.81 0.89
C ILE A 50 -16.28 -18.34 2.26
N MET A 51 -16.18 -17.45 3.24
CA MET A 51 -15.95 -17.82 4.63
C MET A 51 -17.21 -18.48 5.20
N LEU A 52 -17.06 -19.62 5.88
CA LEU A 52 -18.18 -20.29 6.52
C LEU A 52 -18.83 -19.39 7.57
N ARG A 53 -20.16 -19.39 7.61
CA ARG A 53 -21.01 -18.53 8.45
C ARG A 53 -20.87 -17.02 8.23
N SER A 54 -20.18 -16.58 7.17
CA SER A 54 -20.27 -15.18 6.72
C SER A 54 -21.63 -14.86 6.12
N CYS A 55 -21.94 -13.57 5.93
CA CYS A 55 -23.22 -13.11 5.36
C CYS A 55 -23.54 -13.68 3.97
N CYS A 56 -22.53 -14.11 3.20
CA CYS A 56 -22.70 -14.73 1.89
C CYS A 56 -22.78 -16.26 1.94
N CYS A 57 -22.55 -16.87 3.11
CA CYS A 57 -22.61 -18.31 3.30
C CYS A 57 -24.06 -18.78 3.48
N VAL A 58 -24.40 -19.94 2.90
CA VAL A 58 -25.72 -20.56 3.06
C VAL A 58 -26.05 -20.89 4.52
N LEU A 59 -25.03 -21.12 5.36
CA LEU A 59 -25.19 -21.43 6.78
C LEU A 59 -25.61 -20.21 7.61
N SER A 60 -25.35 -18.99 7.15
CA SER A 60 -25.73 -17.78 7.89
C SER A 60 -27.24 -17.55 7.94
N GLN A 61 -27.97 -18.11 6.98
CA GLN A 61 -29.43 -18.01 6.87
C GLN A 61 -30.15 -19.18 7.55
N CYS A 62 -29.42 -20.16 8.08
CA CYS A 62 -29.98 -21.31 8.78
C CYS A 62 -30.27 -20.94 10.23
N ALA A 63 -31.54 -20.68 10.56
CA ALA A 63 -31.97 -20.30 11.90
C ALA A 63 -32.24 -21.49 12.83
N SER A 64 -32.37 -22.71 12.28
CA SER A 64 -32.73 -23.91 13.03
C SER A 64 -31.68 -25.01 12.92
N ASN A 65 -31.49 -25.77 14.01
CA ASN A 65 -30.59 -26.92 14.05
C ASN A 65 -30.99 -28.00 13.03
N GLU A 66 -32.28 -28.11 12.71
CA GLU A 66 -32.78 -29.05 11.69
C GLU A 66 -32.29 -28.73 10.28
N GLN A 67 -32.21 -27.43 9.92
CA GLN A 67 -31.68 -27.02 8.62
C GLN A 67 -30.19 -27.32 8.50
N LEU A 68 -29.42 -27.12 9.58
CA LEU A 68 -28.01 -27.49 9.63
C LEU A 68 -27.80 -29.00 9.55
N ALA A 69 -28.63 -29.78 10.24
CA ALA A 69 -28.61 -31.25 10.16
C ALA A 69 -28.88 -31.74 8.74
N LYS A 70 -29.83 -31.13 8.01
CA LYS A 70 -30.09 -31.43 6.59
C LYS A 70 -28.89 -31.13 5.69
N MET A 71 -28.08 -30.13 6.04
CA MET A 71 -26.83 -29.80 5.34
C MET A 71 -25.60 -30.57 5.85
N GLN A 72 -25.78 -31.46 6.83
CA GLN A 72 -24.70 -32.22 7.49
C GLN A 72 -23.64 -31.31 8.12
N GLU A 73 -24.07 -30.19 8.71
CA GLU A 73 -23.21 -29.23 9.42
C GLU A 73 -23.50 -29.22 10.92
N CYS A 74 -22.46 -28.98 11.72
CA CYS A 74 -22.58 -28.89 13.17
C CYS A 74 -23.10 -27.51 13.61
N PRO A 75 -24.13 -27.42 14.49
CA PRO A 75 -24.57 -26.16 15.07
C PRO A 75 -23.51 -25.45 15.92
N TYR A 76 -22.60 -26.20 16.54
CA TYR A 76 -21.56 -25.67 17.42
C TYR A 76 -20.25 -25.31 16.71
N ASP A 77 -20.13 -25.55 15.40
CA ASP A 77 -18.96 -25.11 14.63
C ASP A 77 -18.88 -23.57 14.65
N PRO A 78 -17.77 -22.94 15.09
CA PRO A 78 -17.66 -21.48 15.09
C PRO A 78 -17.75 -20.86 13.68
N GLY A 79 -17.36 -21.59 12.63
CA GLY A 79 -17.16 -21.02 11.30
C GLY A 79 -15.94 -20.08 11.25
N GLY A 80 -15.90 -19.13 10.31
CA GLY A 80 -14.80 -18.17 10.20
C GLY A 80 -13.56 -18.66 9.44
N TYR A 81 -13.65 -19.84 8.82
CA TYR A 81 -12.61 -20.43 7.96
C TYR A 81 -13.14 -20.67 6.53
N PHE A 82 -12.25 -21.07 5.63
CA PHE A 82 -12.52 -21.32 4.22
C PHE A 82 -12.36 -22.80 3.90
N ILE A 83 -13.13 -23.32 2.94
CA ILE A 83 -12.89 -24.65 2.38
C ILE A 83 -12.29 -24.48 0.99
N VAL A 84 -11.06 -24.91 0.80
CA VAL A 84 -10.32 -24.81 -0.45
C VAL A 84 -9.77 -26.18 -0.82
N LYS A 85 -10.20 -26.71 -1.98
CA LYS A 85 -9.84 -28.06 -2.45
C LYS A 85 -10.04 -29.14 -1.37
N GLY A 86 -11.22 -29.15 -0.74
CA GLY A 86 -11.57 -30.09 0.33
C GLY A 86 -10.99 -29.77 1.70
N GLN A 87 -9.96 -28.91 1.79
CA GLN A 87 -9.28 -28.61 3.04
C GLN A 87 -9.81 -27.34 3.70
N GLU A 88 -9.97 -27.40 5.03
CA GLU A 88 -10.30 -26.24 5.85
C GLU A 88 -9.03 -25.39 6.08
N LYS A 89 -9.14 -24.10 5.81
CA LYS A 89 -8.05 -23.12 5.91
C LYS A 89 -8.53 -21.91 6.69
N VAL A 90 -7.77 -21.53 7.72
CA VAL A 90 -7.99 -20.31 8.49
C VAL A 90 -6.94 -19.27 8.14
N ILE A 91 -7.36 -18.01 8.04
CA ILE A 91 -6.44 -16.88 7.87
C ILE A 91 -6.15 -16.31 9.25
N LEU A 92 -4.91 -16.45 9.71
CA LEU A 92 -4.47 -15.88 10.98
C LEU A 92 -4.37 -14.36 10.87
N THR A 93 -4.88 -13.67 11.89
CA THR A 93 -4.75 -12.23 12.03
C THR A 93 -3.28 -11.83 12.15
N GLN A 94 -2.89 -10.78 11.44
CA GLN A 94 -1.51 -10.35 11.34
C GLN A 94 -1.31 -9.05 12.10
N GLU A 95 -0.40 -9.05 13.07
CA GLU A 95 0.04 -7.83 13.72
C GLU A 95 1.00 -7.06 12.81
N GLN A 96 0.75 -5.77 12.63
CA GLN A 96 1.63 -4.87 11.92
C GLN A 96 1.92 -3.63 12.73
N GLN A 97 3.09 -3.03 12.51
CA GLN A 97 3.35 -1.68 13.00
C GLN A 97 2.40 -0.68 12.31
N SER A 98 1.92 0.30 13.06
CA SER A 98 1.05 1.36 12.56
C SER A 98 1.72 2.09 11.41
N SER A 99 1.00 2.22 10.31
CA SER A 99 1.36 3.10 9.20
C SER A 99 1.06 4.57 9.56
N ASN A 100 1.60 5.49 8.75
CA ASN A 100 1.31 6.92 8.76
C ASN A 100 1.50 7.60 10.14
N ARG A 101 2.44 7.08 10.94
CA ARG A 101 2.88 7.68 12.21
C ARG A 101 4.38 7.84 12.22
N ILE A 102 4.86 8.87 12.91
CA ILE A 102 6.29 9.08 13.19
C ILE A 102 6.67 8.20 14.37
N ILE A 103 7.71 7.38 14.19
CA ILE A 103 8.25 6.50 15.23
C ILE A 103 9.73 6.84 15.39
N ILE A 104 10.10 7.29 16.58
CA ILE A 104 11.46 7.67 16.95
C ILE A 104 12.16 6.48 17.55
N GLU A 105 13.36 6.19 17.06
CA GLU A 105 14.20 5.09 17.50
C GLU A 105 15.60 5.61 17.78
N ARG A 106 16.24 5.10 18.84
CA ARG A 106 17.65 5.33 19.11
C ARG A 106 18.42 4.05 18.80
N GLN A 107 19.28 4.10 17.80
CA GLN A 107 20.17 3.00 17.46
C GLN A 107 21.55 3.27 18.07
N LYS A 108 21.92 2.44 19.05
CA LYS A 108 23.28 2.44 19.62
C LYS A 108 24.19 1.65 18.69
N ASN A 109 25.13 2.31 18.03
CA ASN A 109 26.20 1.63 17.31
C ASN A 109 27.45 1.60 18.20
N ARG A 110 28.11 0.44 18.31
CA ARG A 110 29.32 0.28 19.15
C ARG A 110 30.53 1.10 18.65
N SER A 111 30.49 1.59 17.41
CA SER A 111 31.61 2.28 16.73
C SER A 111 31.32 3.73 16.33
N THR A 112 30.08 4.19 16.42
CA THR A 112 29.66 5.55 16.02
C THR A 112 28.77 6.16 17.09
N ASN A 113 28.74 7.49 17.19
CA ASN A 113 27.85 8.23 18.08
C ASN A 113 26.39 7.75 17.94
N ASP A 114 25.61 7.88 19.02
CA ASP A 114 24.18 7.52 19.04
C ASP A 114 23.43 8.11 17.85
N VAL A 115 22.85 7.24 17.02
CA VAL A 115 22.08 7.62 15.84
C VAL A 115 20.60 7.62 16.22
N ILE A 116 19.94 8.76 16.07
CA ILE A 116 18.50 8.90 16.30
C ILE A 116 17.79 8.96 14.95
N ILE A 117 16.77 8.11 14.80
CA ILE A 117 16.07 7.89 13.54
C ILE A 117 14.58 8.11 13.77
N ALA A 118 13.98 9.04 13.01
CA ALA A 118 12.54 9.11 12.85
C ALA A 118 12.12 8.33 11.60
N THR A 119 11.30 7.31 11.77
CA THR A 119 10.77 6.49 10.68
C THR A 119 9.28 6.74 10.49
N VAL A 120 8.86 6.93 9.23
CA VAL A 120 7.45 6.97 8.85
C VAL A 120 7.21 5.98 7.72
N LYS A 121 6.40 4.97 8.01
CA LYS A 121 5.91 4.00 7.01
C LYS A 121 4.59 4.52 6.43
N SER A 122 4.68 5.17 5.27
CA SER A 122 3.52 5.67 4.54
C SER A 122 2.82 4.54 3.83
N SER A 123 1.51 4.40 4.04
CA SER A 123 0.66 3.45 3.33
C SER A 123 -0.56 4.17 2.79
N THR A 124 -0.66 4.23 1.46
CA THR A 124 -1.87 4.67 0.75
C THR A 124 -2.41 3.53 -0.09
N HIS A 125 -3.63 3.70 -0.61
CA HIS A 125 -4.19 2.80 -1.61
C HIS A 125 -3.26 2.68 -2.83
N MET A 126 -2.45 3.69 -3.16
CA MET A 126 -1.58 3.67 -4.34
C MET A 126 -0.19 3.10 -4.11
N ARG A 127 0.41 3.40 -2.96
CA ARG A 127 1.83 3.17 -2.73
C ARG A 127 2.11 2.96 -1.24
N LYS A 128 3.06 2.07 -0.97
CA LYS A 128 3.74 1.99 0.33
C LYS A 128 5.14 2.55 0.17
N SER A 129 5.53 3.47 1.04
CA SER A 129 6.87 4.04 1.06
C SER A 129 7.34 4.21 2.50
N GLN A 130 8.65 4.13 2.69
CA GLN A 130 9.27 4.40 3.98
C GLN A 130 10.21 5.58 3.81
N THR A 131 9.99 6.60 4.64
CA THR A 131 10.86 7.77 4.74
C THR A 131 11.49 7.75 6.13
N LYS A 132 12.80 7.93 6.18
CA LYS A 132 13.56 8.04 7.43
C LYS A 132 14.23 9.40 7.50
N VAL A 133 14.24 10.01 8.67
CA VAL A 133 15.10 11.17 8.97
C VAL A 133 16.07 10.74 10.04
N ILE A 134 17.36 10.98 9.81
CA ILE A 134 18.46 10.44 10.60
C ILE A 134 19.29 11.61 11.10
N HIS A 135 19.54 11.67 12.40
CA HIS A 135 20.56 12.55 12.97
C HIS A 135 21.83 11.74 13.22
N SER A 136 22.93 12.16 12.59
CA SER A 136 24.25 11.55 12.72
C SER A 136 25.33 12.64 12.68
N ASN A 137 26.27 12.59 13.62
CA ASN A 137 27.42 13.50 13.69
C ASN A 137 27.05 15.01 13.60
N GLY A 138 25.98 15.42 14.28
CA GLY A 138 25.52 16.82 14.29
C GLY A 138 24.85 17.30 12.99
N ARG A 139 24.50 16.37 12.09
CA ARG A 139 23.81 16.66 10.83
C ARG A 139 22.57 15.78 10.68
N ILE A 140 21.57 16.33 10.00
CA ILE A 140 20.28 15.68 9.78
C ILE A 140 20.10 15.39 8.29
N TYR A 141 19.85 14.13 7.99
CA TYR A 141 19.66 13.62 6.63
C TYR A 141 18.32 12.92 6.47
N MET A 142 17.75 12.99 5.28
CA MET A 142 16.61 12.19 4.84
C MET A 142 17.12 10.98 4.06
N LYS A 143 16.72 9.80 4.51
CA LYS A 143 16.97 8.53 3.84
C LYS A 143 15.70 7.99 3.21
N GLN A 144 15.81 7.65 1.94
CA GLN A 144 14.71 7.09 1.15
C GLN A 144 15.29 6.18 0.04
N ASN A 145 14.65 5.04 -0.23
CA ASN A 145 15.17 4.00 -1.14
C ASN A 145 15.40 4.43 -2.60
N THR A 146 14.84 5.57 -3.03
CA THR A 146 15.02 6.12 -4.38
C THR A 146 16.20 7.08 -4.47
N PHE A 147 16.73 7.56 -3.33
CA PHE A 147 17.94 8.36 -3.31
C PHE A 147 19.17 7.46 -3.33
N LYS A 148 20.20 7.86 -4.09
CA LYS A 148 21.50 7.18 -4.17
C LYS A 148 22.29 7.30 -2.86
N GLU A 149 22.14 8.42 -2.19
CA GLU A 149 22.79 8.77 -0.93
C GLU A 149 21.79 9.49 -0.02
N ASP A 150 22.12 9.64 1.27
CA ASP A 150 21.24 10.29 2.24
C ASP A 150 21.24 11.82 1.99
N MET A 151 20.05 12.43 1.89
CA MET A 151 19.89 13.82 1.45
C MET A 151 19.88 14.79 2.63
N PRO A 152 20.68 15.87 2.66
CA PRO A 152 20.62 16.86 3.73
C PRO A 152 19.21 17.47 3.87
N ILE A 153 18.70 17.53 5.11
CA ILE A 153 17.30 17.88 5.34
C ILE A 153 16.94 19.31 4.90
N CYS A 154 17.86 20.25 5.04
CA CYS A 154 17.69 21.64 4.63
C CYS A 154 17.51 21.77 3.12
N ILE A 155 18.25 20.97 2.33
CA ILE A 155 18.10 20.93 0.86
C ILE A 155 16.72 20.39 0.48
N VAL A 156 16.24 19.36 1.18
CA VAL A 156 14.89 18.81 0.94
C VAL A 156 13.81 19.84 1.25
N LEU A 157 13.93 20.60 2.35
CA LEU A 157 12.98 21.65 2.71
C LEU A 157 12.98 22.82 1.70
N LYS A 158 14.17 23.24 1.23
CA LYS A 158 14.28 24.24 0.14
C LYS A 158 13.62 23.75 -1.14
N ALA A 159 13.80 22.48 -1.50
CA ALA A 159 13.16 21.89 -2.68
C ALA A 159 11.62 21.86 -2.57
N MET A 160 11.09 21.77 -1.35
CA MET A 160 9.65 21.84 -1.04
C MET A 160 9.12 23.28 -0.95
N GLY A 161 9.92 24.30 -1.25
CA GLY A 161 9.48 25.71 -1.28
C GLY A 161 9.77 26.51 -0.01
N VAL A 162 10.35 25.90 1.03
CA VAL A 162 10.82 26.63 2.22
C VAL A 162 12.25 27.11 1.97
N VAL A 163 12.37 28.21 1.23
CA VAL A 163 13.65 28.65 0.67
C VAL A 163 14.52 29.34 1.71
N THR A 164 13.95 30.17 2.58
CA THR A 164 14.75 30.96 3.53
C THR A 164 15.18 30.11 4.72
N ASP A 165 16.44 30.26 5.15
CA ASP A 165 16.97 29.50 6.29
C ASP A 165 16.23 29.85 7.59
N GLN A 166 15.78 31.09 7.71
CA GLN A 166 14.97 31.54 8.84
C GLN A 166 13.63 30.80 8.89
N GLU A 167 12.92 30.66 7.77
CA GLU A 167 11.67 29.86 7.74
C GLU A 167 11.93 28.40 8.08
N ILE A 168 13.03 27.80 7.61
CA ILE A 168 13.40 26.41 7.95
C ILE A 168 13.56 26.26 9.48
N VAL A 169 14.29 27.17 10.11
CA VAL A 169 14.49 27.15 11.56
C VAL A 169 13.18 27.37 12.31
N LEU A 170 12.34 28.30 11.87
CA LEU A 170 11.02 28.55 12.48
C LEU A 170 10.06 27.37 12.32
N LEU A 171 10.07 26.71 11.16
CA LEU A 171 9.25 25.54 10.86
C LEU A 171 9.54 24.36 11.79
N VAL A 172 10.82 24.11 12.07
CA VAL A 172 11.24 23.08 13.03
C VAL A 172 11.04 23.56 14.47
N GLY A 173 11.32 24.84 14.72
CA GLY A 173 11.19 25.54 15.98
C GLY A 173 12.51 26.17 16.45
N SER A 174 12.44 27.38 16.99
CA SER A 174 13.58 28.19 17.46
C SER A 174 14.52 27.45 18.43
N GLN A 175 13.97 26.52 19.22
CA GLN A 175 14.71 25.75 20.22
C GLN A 175 15.65 24.69 19.60
N CYS A 176 15.58 24.50 18.28
CA CYS A 176 16.29 23.47 17.53
C CYS A 176 17.45 24.03 16.68
N THR A 177 17.69 25.34 16.71
CA THR A 177 18.65 26.05 15.84
C THR A 177 20.06 25.44 15.88
N GLU A 178 20.57 25.14 17.08
CA GLU A 178 21.90 24.57 17.28
C GLU A 178 22.07 23.20 16.59
N TYR A 179 21.02 22.38 16.59
CA TYR A 179 21.02 21.05 15.98
C TYR A 179 20.84 21.08 14.45
N LEU A 180 20.35 22.20 13.91
CA LEU A 180 20.21 22.43 12.48
C LEU A 180 21.44 23.11 11.86
N ALA A 181 22.28 23.76 12.67
CA ALA A 181 23.42 24.54 12.20
C ALA A 181 24.33 23.75 11.26
N GLY A 182 24.68 22.51 11.61
CA GLY A 182 25.52 21.65 10.78
C GLY A 182 24.90 21.29 9.42
N SER A 183 23.58 21.16 9.34
CA SER A 183 22.84 20.90 8.09
C SER A 183 22.64 22.16 7.24
N LEU A 184 22.50 23.32 7.87
CA LEU A 184 22.44 24.62 7.18
C LEU A 184 23.80 24.97 6.56
N GLU A 185 24.89 24.76 7.30
CA GLU A 185 26.26 24.95 6.82
C GLU A 185 26.55 24.05 5.61
N GLU A 186 26.12 22.78 5.67
CA GLU A 186 26.25 21.84 4.55
C GLU A 186 25.45 22.33 3.32
N CYS A 187 24.26 22.90 3.51
CA CYS A 187 23.47 23.47 2.42
C CYS A 187 24.18 24.66 1.75
N SER A 188 24.76 25.57 2.54
CA SER A 188 25.52 26.72 2.03
C SER A 188 26.81 26.29 1.32
N LYS A 189 27.53 25.30 1.87
CA LYS A 189 28.73 24.71 1.24
C LYS A 189 28.44 24.08 -0.13
N ASN A 190 27.25 23.52 -0.32
CA ASN A 190 26.82 23.00 -1.62
C ASN A 190 26.33 24.10 -2.58
N GLY A 191 26.29 25.37 -2.16
CA GLY A 191 25.90 26.51 -2.99
C GLY A 191 24.40 26.53 -3.34
N ILE A 192 23.54 25.98 -2.48
CA ILE A 192 22.11 25.84 -2.76
C ILE A 192 21.33 26.93 -2.03
N TYR A 193 20.82 27.89 -2.79
CA TYR A 193 20.09 29.05 -2.28
C TYR A 193 18.66 29.14 -2.82
N THR A 194 18.38 28.55 -3.98
CA THR A 194 17.05 28.58 -4.61
C THR A 194 16.39 27.21 -4.63
N GLN A 195 15.06 27.19 -4.78
CA GLN A 195 14.29 25.96 -4.93
C GLN A 195 14.73 25.16 -6.16
N GLU A 196 15.00 25.83 -7.29
CA GLU A 196 15.41 25.17 -8.53
C GLU A 196 16.77 24.47 -8.41
N GLN A 197 17.73 25.10 -7.72
CA GLN A 197 19.03 24.49 -7.41
C GLN A 197 18.84 23.25 -6.53
N ALA A 198 17.99 23.34 -5.49
CA ALA A 198 17.71 22.23 -4.60
C ALA A 198 17.04 21.04 -5.34
N LEU A 199 16.07 21.33 -6.21
CA LEU A 199 15.41 20.33 -7.05
C LEU A 199 16.39 19.66 -8.02
N THR A 200 17.25 20.44 -8.65
CA THR A 200 18.28 19.90 -9.56
C THR A 200 19.27 19.01 -8.81
N TYR A 201 19.73 19.46 -7.63
CA TYR A 201 20.62 18.70 -6.74
C TYR A 201 20.05 17.32 -6.37
N ILE A 202 18.77 17.28 -5.98
CA ILE A 202 18.06 16.03 -5.66
C ILE A 202 17.89 15.18 -6.92
N GLY A 203 17.53 15.79 -8.05
CA GLY A 203 17.29 15.12 -9.33
C GLY A 203 18.49 14.32 -9.85
N HIS A 204 19.73 14.80 -9.63
CA HIS A 204 20.95 14.06 -9.97
C HIS A 204 21.18 12.82 -9.08
N ARG A 205 20.66 12.86 -7.86
CA ARG A 205 20.84 11.84 -6.82
C ARG A 205 19.68 10.88 -6.68
N ILE A 206 18.68 10.97 -7.55
CA ILE A 206 17.63 9.96 -7.68
C ILE A 206 18.10 8.80 -8.56
N GLN A 207 17.86 7.57 -8.10
CA GLN A 207 18.02 6.35 -8.89
C GLN A 207 16.86 6.21 -9.89
N LEU A 208 17.18 6.22 -11.18
CA LEU A 208 16.21 6.01 -12.25
C LEU A 208 16.38 4.60 -12.83
N TRP A 209 15.27 3.85 -12.84
CA TRP A 209 15.22 2.50 -13.43
C TRP A 209 14.96 2.52 -14.94
N ARG A 210 14.50 3.65 -15.48
CA ARG A 210 14.22 3.85 -16.90
C ARG A 210 14.67 5.24 -17.32
N ALA A 211 15.16 5.36 -18.55
CA ALA A 211 15.45 6.65 -19.14
C ALA A 211 14.16 7.46 -19.30
N THR A 212 14.18 8.73 -18.91
CA THR A 212 13.04 9.65 -19.01
C THR A 212 13.47 10.92 -19.73
N LYS A 213 12.57 11.49 -20.54
CA LYS A 213 12.79 12.81 -21.18
C LYS A 213 12.60 14.00 -20.21
N LYS A 214 12.14 13.75 -18.98
CA LYS A 214 11.87 14.76 -17.96
C LYS A 214 13.15 15.41 -17.46
N THR A 215 13.04 16.69 -17.08
CA THR A 215 14.17 17.41 -16.47
C THR A 215 14.51 16.84 -15.09
N LYS A 216 15.73 17.11 -14.61
CA LYS A 216 16.15 16.64 -13.27
C LYS A 216 15.30 17.25 -12.15
N ALA A 217 14.90 18.52 -12.31
CA ALA A 217 14.01 19.19 -11.38
C ALA A 217 12.60 18.56 -11.36
N GLU A 218 12.02 18.25 -12.52
CA GLU A 218 10.72 17.54 -12.60
C GLU A 218 10.77 16.17 -11.94
N ILE A 219 11.84 15.41 -12.16
CA ILE A 219 12.05 14.10 -11.55
C ILE A 219 12.09 14.22 -10.02
N ALA A 220 12.77 15.25 -9.49
CA ALA A 220 12.80 15.53 -8.06
C ALA A 220 11.42 15.90 -7.52
N LEU A 221 10.68 16.79 -8.20
CA LEU A 221 9.32 17.17 -7.81
C LEU A 221 8.40 15.95 -7.74
N GLU A 222 8.40 15.10 -8.77
CA GLU A 222 7.56 13.89 -8.79
C GLU A 222 7.94 12.90 -7.69
N ASN A 223 9.22 12.82 -7.35
CA ASN A 223 9.70 11.98 -6.27
C ASN A 223 9.23 12.51 -4.90
N LEU A 224 9.43 13.79 -4.64
CA LEU A 224 8.99 14.46 -3.41
C LEU A 224 7.46 14.39 -3.27
N GLN A 225 6.72 14.48 -4.38
CA GLN A 225 5.26 14.38 -4.39
C GLN A 225 4.77 12.95 -4.13
N ASN A 226 5.31 11.96 -4.83
CA ASN A 226 4.71 10.63 -4.86
C ASN A 226 5.40 9.60 -3.97
N VAL A 227 6.65 9.83 -3.55
CA VAL A 227 7.46 8.85 -2.82
C VAL A 227 7.67 9.29 -1.38
N VAL A 228 8.20 10.49 -1.17
CA VAL A 228 8.44 11.03 0.18
C VAL A 228 7.11 11.31 0.85
N LEU A 229 6.90 10.72 2.03
CA LEU A 229 5.67 10.85 2.82
C LEU A 229 4.40 10.69 1.96
N ALA A 230 4.28 9.57 1.23
CA ALA A 230 3.25 9.36 0.22
C ALA A 230 1.80 9.47 0.72
N HIS A 231 1.59 9.43 2.04
CA HIS A 231 0.28 9.57 2.68
C HIS A 231 -0.15 11.04 2.89
N VAL A 232 0.79 11.99 2.83
CA VAL A 232 0.47 13.42 2.88
C VAL A 232 0.22 13.89 1.44
N PRO A 233 -1.00 14.35 1.10
CA PRO A 233 -1.31 14.80 -0.24
C PRO A 233 -0.58 16.12 -0.55
N VAL A 234 -0.36 16.36 -1.85
CA VAL A 234 0.13 17.62 -2.41
C VAL A 234 -0.93 18.07 -3.40
N ILE A 235 -1.57 19.20 -3.11
CA ILE A 235 -2.63 19.79 -3.94
C ILE A 235 -2.00 20.99 -4.63
N ASP A 236 -2.18 21.12 -5.94
CA ASP A 236 -1.67 22.25 -6.74
C ASP A 236 -0.17 22.53 -6.57
N TRP A 237 0.62 21.47 -6.40
CA TRP A 237 2.07 21.54 -6.13
C TRP A 237 2.45 22.27 -4.84
N ASP A 238 1.52 22.42 -3.90
CA ASP A 238 1.80 22.93 -2.56
C ASP A 238 2.37 21.82 -1.65
N PHE A 239 3.65 21.98 -1.29
CA PHE A 239 4.36 21.06 -0.40
C PHE A 239 4.33 21.49 1.07
N THR A 240 3.64 22.58 1.43
CA THR A 240 3.62 23.14 2.78
C THR A 240 3.26 22.10 3.84
N SER A 241 2.20 21.31 3.62
CA SER A 241 1.79 20.24 4.55
C SER A 241 2.89 19.18 4.75
N LYS A 242 3.64 18.83 3.70
CA LYS A 242 4.76 17.89 3.78
C LYS A 242 5.96 18.50 4.48
N ALA A 243 6.28 19.75 4.17
CA ALA A 243 7.36 20.49 4.82
C ALA A 243 7.10 20.59 6.34
N ILE A 244 5.88 20.94 6.75
CA ILE A 244 5.47 20.96 8.17
C ILE A 244 5.63 19.58 8.80
N TYR A 245 5.18 18.52 8.13
CA TYR A 245 5.31 17.16 8.64
C TYR A 245 6.78 16.75 8.84
N ILE A 246 7.66 17.10 7.88
CA ILE A 246 9.10 16.89 8.00
C ILE A 246 9.68 17.73 9.15
N GLY A 247 9.28 19.00 9.27
CA GLY A 247 9.67 19.88 10.37
C GLY A 247 9.32 19.26 11.72
N LEU A 248 8.13 18.68 11.85
CA LEU A 248 7.71 17.92 13.04
C LEU A 248 8.58 16.68 13.27
N MET A 249 8.92 15.92 12.23
CA MET A 249 9.86 14.78 12.36
C MET A 249 11.21 15.23 12.92
N VAL A 250 11.77 16.31 12.38
CA VAL A 250 13.05 16.88 12.84
C VAL A 250 12.93 17.35 14.29
N ARG A 251 11.86 18.07 14.64
CA ARG A 251 11.61 18.53 16.01
C ARG A 251 11.54 17.37 17.01
N ARG A 252 10.89 16.26 16.64
CA ARG A 252 10.84 15.05 17.48
C ARG A 252 12.22 14.39 17.63
N ILE A 253 13.05 14.38 16.58
CA ILE A 253 14.44 13.93 16.69
C ILE A 253 15.20 14.80 17.69
N VAL A 254 15.11 16.13 17.58
CA VAL A 254 15.80 17.05 18.50
C VAL A 254 15.31 16.86 19.93
N SER A 255 14.00 16.64 20.13
CA SER A 255 13.43 16.33 21.45
C SER A 255 14.04 15.04 22.01
N ALA A 256 14.21 14.01 21.18
CA ALA A 256 14.85 12.76 21.56
C ALA A 256 16.37 12.85 21.70
N ILE A 257 17.04 13.89 21.18
CA ILE A 257 18.45 14.18 21.50
C ILE A 257 18.54 14.73 22.93
N LYS A 258 17.66 15.68 23.27
CA LYS A 258 17.63 16.36 24.58
C LYS A 258 17.21 15.41 25.70
N ASP A 259 16.18 14.60 25.45
CA ASP A 259 15.64 13.65 26.41
C ASP A 259 15.69 12.22 25.84
N PRO A 260 16.52 11.32 26.44
CA PRO A 260 16.54 9.91 26.08
C PRO A 260 15.21 9.17 26.22
N LEU A 261 14.28 9.65 27.05
CA LEU A 261 12.96 9.04 27.25
C LEU A 261 11.97 9.39 26.14
N ALA A 262 12.25 10.39 25.29
CA ALA A 262 11.39 10.81 24.19
C ALA A 262 11.46 9.89 22.95
N VAL A 263 11.92 8.64 23.12
CA VAL A 263 11.96 7.58 22.11
C VAL A 263 10.65 6.79 22.16
N ASP A 264 10.14 6.35 21.01
CA ASP A 264 8.89 5.59 20.96
C ASP A 264 9.12 4.10 21.18
N ASP A 265 8.29 3.46 22.01
CA ASP A 265 8.23 2.01 22.11
C ASP A 265 7.45 1.42 20.91
N LYS A 266 8.12 0.59 20.12
CA LYS A 266 7.53 -0.12 18.97
C LYS A 266 6.56 -1.20 19.40
N ASP A 267 6.77 -1.77 20.58
CA ASP A 267 5.99 -2.88 21.09
C ASP A 267 4.73 -2.44 21.83
N TYR A 268 4.59 -1.14 22.09
CA TYR A 268 3.35 -0.55 22.56
C TYR A 268 2.20 -0.82 21.57
N TYR A 269 1.16 -1.52 22.02
CA TYR A 269 0.00 -1.90 21.19
C TYR A 269 -0.68 -0.73 20.48
N GLY A 270 -0.62 0.50 21.03
CA GLY A 270 -1.15 1.68 20.34
C GLY A 270 -0.43 2.02 19.03
N ASN A 271 0.84 1.60 18.91
CA ASN A 271 1.67 1.69 17.71
C ASN A 271 1.55 0.45 16.81
N LYS A 272 0.67 -0.51 17.15
CA LYS A 272 0.38 -1.71 16.36
C LYS A 272 -1.03 -1.66 15.77
N ARG A 273 -1.24 -2.40 14.69
CA ARG A 273 -2.51 -2.56 13.98
C ARG A 273 -2.68 -4.03 13.64
N ILE A 274 -3.83 -4.58 13.98
CA ILE A 274 -4.17 -5.96 13.66
C ILE A 274 -4.89 -5.95 12.31
N GLN A 275 -4.30 -6.63 11.33
CA GLN A 275 -4.95 -6.89 10.05
C GLN A 275 -5.73 -8.19 10.14
N LEU A 276 -7.02 -8.09 9.79
CA LEU A 276 -7.95 -9.20 9.82
C LEU A 276 -7.95 -9.92 8.45
N ALA A 277 -8.61 -11.08 8.40
CA ALA A 277 -8.78 -11.85 7.17
C ALA A 277 -9.42 -11.02 6.03
N GLY A 278 -10.38 -10.15 6.37
CA GLY A 278 -11.03 -9.26 5.40
C GLY A 278 -10.05 -8.28 4.74
N ASP A 279 -9.14 -7.69 5.51
CA ASP A 279 -8.14 -6.74 4.99
C ASP A 279 -7.18 -7.43 4.00
N LEU A 280 -6.76 -8.65 4.32
CA LEU A 280 -5.85 -9.44 3.47
C LEU A 280 -6.53 -9.86 2.17
N ILE A 281 -7.79 -10.32 2.23
CA ILE A 281 -8.57 -10.69 1.05
C ILE A 281 -8.86 -9.46 0.19
N ALA A 282 -9.23 -8.32 0.79
CA ALA A 282 -9.48 -7.09 0.06
C ALA A 282 -8.24 -6.62 -0.69
N LEU A 283 -7.07 -6.62 -0.04
CA LEU A 283 -5.79 -6.26 -0.65
C LEU A 283 -5.45 -7.19 -1.83
N LEU A 284 -5.60 -8.50 -1.64
CA LEU A 284 -5.31 -9.48 -2.68
C LEU A 284 -6.27 -9.37 -3.85
N PHE A 285 -7.57 -9.22 -3.58
CA PHE A 285 -8.60 -9.06 -4.61
C PHE A 285 -8.34 -7.80 -5.44
N GLU A 286 -8.01 -6.68 -4.79
CA GLU A 286 -7.69 -5.42 -5.46
C GLU A 286 -6.52 -5.57 -6.45
N ASP A 287 -5.45 -6.23 -6.02
CA ASP A 287 -4.27 -6.47 -6.87
C ASP A 287 -4.59 -7.43 -8.03
N LEU A 288 -5.32 -8.52 -7.79
CA LEU A 288 -5.75 -9.46 -8.84
C LEU A 288 -6.70 -8.79 -9.83
N PHE A 289 -7.62 -7.95 -9.35
CA PHE A 289 -8.54 -7.19 -10.19
C PHE A 289 -7.81 -6.18 -11.07
N LYS A 290 -6.82 -5.46 -10.51
CA LYS A 290 -5.95 -4.56 -11.29
C LYS A 290 -5.10 -5.31 -12.30
N GLN A 291 -4.55 -6.46 -11.93
CA GLN A 291 -3.81 -7.32 -12.85
C GLN A 291 -4.68 -7.73 -14.03
N ARG A 292 -5.89 -8.21 -13.77
CA ARG A 292 -6.87 -8.54 -14.81
C ARG A 292 -7.15 -7.34 -15.72
N ASN A 293 -7.37 -6.14 -15.16
CA ASN A 293 -7.62 -4.94 -15.96
C ASN A 293 -6.42 -4.57 -16.85
N MET A 294 -5.18 -4.75 -16.36
CA MET A 294 -3.96 -4.57 -17.16
C MET A 294 -3.84 -5.61 -18.28
N GLU A 295 -4.20 -6.87 -18.03
CA GLU A 295 -4.23 -7.93 -19.04
C GLU A 295 -5.29 -7.63 -20.12
N ILE A 296 -6.50 -7.22 -19.73
CA ILE A 296 -7.58 -6.83 -20.65
C ILE A 296 -7.11 -5.66 -21.53
N ARG A 297 -6.54 -4.62 -20.92
CA ARG A 297 -5.99 -3.47 -21.64
C ARG A 297 -4.92 -3.90 -22.65
N SER A 298 -3.98 -4.74 -22.22
CA SER A 298 -2.89 -5.21 -23.11
C SER A 298 -3.44 -6.00 -24.30
N LYS A 299 -4.43 -6.88 -24.07
CA LYS A 299 -5.10 -7.62 -25.15
C LYS A 299 -5.89 -6.69 -26.08
N ALA A 300 -6.53 -5.66 -25.54
CA ALA A 300 -7.21 -4.64 -26.33
C ALA A 300 -6.21 -3.89 -27.23
N ASP A 301 -5.12 -3.39 -26.65
CA ASP A 301 -4.07 -2.66 -27.38
C ASP A 301 -3.43 -3.51 -28.49
N MET A 302 -3.23 -4.82 -28.26
CA MET A 302 -2.72 -5.73 -29.30
C MET A 302 -3.72 -5.98 -30.43
N ASN A 303 -5.01 -6.11 -30.11
CA ASN A 303 -6.04 -6.40 -31.12
C ASN A 303 -6.44 -5.17 -31.92
N LEU A 304 -6.51 -3.99 -31.29
CA LEU A 304 -6.85 -2.72 -31.96
C LEU A 304 -5.80 -2.28 -32.98
N LYS A 305 -4.56 -2.77 -32.89
CA LYS A 305 -3.51 -2.56 -33.90
C LYS A 305 -3.76 -3.30 -35.22
N LYS A 306 -4.65 -4.31 -35.24
CA LYS A 306 -4.95 -5.10 -36.44
C LYS A 306 -6.01 -4.39 -37.30
N PRO A 307 -5.81 -4.25 -38.63
CA PRO A 307 -6.81 -3.63 -39.50
C PRO A 307 -8.13 -4.43 -39.47
N LYS A 308 -9.27 -3.73 -39.37
CA LYS A 308 -10.64 -4.28 -39.28
C LYS A 308 -10.95 -5.14 -38.03
N ALA A 309 -10.19 -5.00 -36.94
CA ALA A 309 -10.45 -5.76 -35.71
C ALA A 309 -11.80 -5.38 -35.05
N LYS A 310 -12.70 -6.36 -34.93
CA LYS A 310 -13.87 -6.29 -34.05
C LYS A 310 -13.45 -6.80 -32.68
N PHE A 311 -13.13 -5.89 -31.75
CA PHE A 311 -12.80 -6.25 -30.37
C PHE A 311 -14.06 -6.25 -29.50
N ASP A 312 -14.35 -7.40 -28.90
CA ASP A 312 -15.41 -7.57 -27.90
C ASP A 312 -14.73 -7.93 -26.58
N ILE A 313 -14.84 -7.02 -25.61
CA ILE A 313 -14.20 -7.14 -24.30
C ILE A 313 -14.68 -8.41 -23.60
N VAL A 314 -15.98 -8.73 -23.69
CA VAL A 314 -16.60 -9.84 -22.96
C VAL A 314 -15.97 -11.17 -23.38
N LYS A 315 -15.68 -11.34 -24.67
CA LYS A 315 -15.06 -12.56 -25.22
C LYS A 315 -13.59 -12.73 -24.86
N GLN A 316 -12.93 -11.66 -24.42
CA GLN A 316 -11.48 -11.63 -24.19
C GLN A 316 -11.13 -11.59 -22.69
N MET A 317 -12.14 -11.62 -21.83
CA MET A 317 -11.98 -11.68 -20.38
C MET A 317 -11.66 -13.11 -19.92
N PRO A 318 -10.44 -13.38 -19.38
CA PRO A 318 -10.19 -14.63 -18.70
C PRO A 318 -10.89 -14.63 -17.34
N ASN A 319 -11.64 -15.69 -17.04
CA ASN A 319 -12.36 -15.83 -15.76
C ASN A 319 -11.50 -16.41 -14.63
N THR A 320 -10.25 -16.77 -14.93
CA THR A 320 -9.42 -17.59 -14.04
C THR A 320 -8.50 -16.79 -13.13
N THR A 321 -7.99 -15.62 -13.54
CA THR A 321 -6.96 -14.87 -12.80
C THR A 321 -7.35 -14.59 -11.35
N ILE A 322 -8.59 -14.15 -11.11
CA ILE A 322 -9.09 -13.85 -9.76
C ILE A 322 -9.27 -15.14 -8.95
N THR A 323 -9.94 -16.12 -9.53
CA THR A 323 -10.27 -17.40 -8.88
C THR A 323 -9.01 -18.17 -8.47
N GLU A 324 -8.06 -18.32 -9.40
CA GLU A 324 -6.80 -19.03 -9.16
C GLU A 324 -5.92 -18.30 -8.16
N GLY A 325 -5.84 -16.96 -8.25
CA GLY A 325 -5.07 -16.14 -7.32
C GLY A 325 -5.56 -16.29 -5.88
N LEU A 326 -6.86 -16.15 -5.66
CA LEU A 326 -7.48 -16.29 -4.33
C LEU A 326 -7.35 -17.72 -3.79
N THR A 327 -7.66 -18.73 -4.62
CA THR A 327 -7.58 -20.14 -4.25
C THR A 327 -6.15 -20.53 -3.90
N ARG A 328 -5.16 -20.10 -4.68
CA ARG A 328 -3.74 -20.36 -4.42
C ARG A 328 -3.29 -19.72 -3.13
N SER A 329 -3.54 -18.42 -2.93
CA SER A 329 -3.06 -17.71 -1.75
C SER A 329 -3.65 -18.26 -0.45
N ILE A 330 -4.94 -18.60 -0.43
CA ILE A 330 -5.57 -19.22 0.75
C ILE A 330 -5.06 -20.65 0.96
N SER A 331 -4.86 -21.41 -0.12
CA SER A 331 -4.40 -22.80 -0.02
C SER A 331 -2.95 -22.93 0.44
N THR A 332 -2.04 -22.10 -0.09
CA THR A 332 -0.60 -22.18 0.20
C THR A 332 -0.18 -21.26 1.34
N GLY A 333 -1.05 -20.35 1.77
CA GLY A 333 -0.73 -19.29 2.72
C GLY A 333 0.20 -18.21 2.17
N ASN A 334 0.49 -18.21 0.86
CA ASN A 334 1.41 -17.25 0.24
C ASN A 334 0.65 -16.05 -0.34
N TRP A 335 0.85 -14.88 0.26
CA TRP A 335 0.16 -13.64 -0.08
C TRP A 335 1.05 -12.72 -0.89
N VAL A 336 1.14 -12.98 -2.20
CA VAL A 336 1.93 -12.17 -3.14
C VAL A 336 1.12 -10.98 -3.64
N ALA A 337 1.36 -9.81 -3.06
CA ALA A 337 0.85 -8.53 -3.56
C ALA A 337 1.97 -7.78 -4.30
N LYS A 338 2.10 -8.06 -5.61
CA LYS A 338 3.19 -7.54 -6.47
C LYS A 338 3.31 -6.01 -6.40
N ARG A 339 2.18 -5.31 -6.29
CA ARG A 339 2.14 -3.84 -6.24
C ARG A 339 2.85 -3.27 -5.02
N PHE A 340 2.74 -3.96 -3.89
CA PHE A 340 3.32 -3.53 -2.63
C PHE A 340 4.64 -4.24 -2.32
N ARG A 341 5.13 -5.12 -3.20
CA ARG A 341 6.25 -6.03 -2.94
C ARG A 341 6.10 -6.72 -1.58
N MET A 342 4.86 -7.09 -1.27
CA MET A 342 4.59 -7.92 -0.10
C MET A 342 4.63 -9.36 -0.59
N ASP A 343 5.71 -10.05 -0.24
CA ASP A 343 5.78 -11.50 -0.26
C ASP A 343 5.65 -11.94 1.20
N ARG A 344 4.64 -12.77 1.49
CA ARG A 344 4.34 -13.25 2.84
C ARG A 344 3.98 -14.72 2.82
#